data_AF-A0AAV0XN80-F1
#
_entry.id   AF-A0AAV0XN80-F1
#
_cell.length_a   1.000
_cell.length_b   1.000
_cell.length_c   1.000
_cell.angle_alpha   90.00
_cell.angle_beta   90.00
_cell.angle_gamma   90.00
#
_symmetry.space_group_name_H-M   'P 1'
#
loop_
_entity.id
_entity.type
_entity.pdbx_description
1 polymer ?
#
loop_
_entity_poly.entity_id
_entity_poly.type
_entity_poly.pdbx_seq_one_letter_code
_entity_poly.pdbx_strand_id
1 'polypeptide(L)'
;MLRDEFDLTKSVMRNYEDRVFINKCIFGISKSFDFDIDVRVITSVNWPIDRELKHEIPSFGLCAFNEFKTLYNENRQDNAKKKLMLLPQFGTVELEAHFFGKPSWDIPFDNELPINHINRVYRELKLEVTTYQMCVLDFVNTNITITFEDLLNITKIWHNR
;
A
#
# COMPACT_ATOMS: atom_id res chain seq x y z
N MET A 1 1.65 -3.20 24.13
CA MET A 1 2.60 -3.40 23.01
C MET A 1 2.73 -4.89 22.67
N LEU A 2 3.47 -5.71 23.43
CA LEU A 2 3.73 -7.13 23.07
C LEU A 2 2.47 -7.99 22.86
N ARG A 3 1.44 -7.86 23.71
CA ARG A 3 0.17 -8.60 23.51
C ARG A 3 -0.55 -8.25 22.21
N ASP A 4 -0.47 -6.99 21.77
CA ASP A 4 -1.10 -6.58 20.52
C ASP A 4 -0.35 -7.18 19.32
N GLU A 5 0.98 -7.14 19.40
CA GLU A 5 1.88 -7.64 18.36
C GLU A 5 1.82 -9.17 18.22
N PHE A 6 1.83 -9.91 19.32
CA PHE A 6 1.95 -11.37 19.28
C PHE A 6 0.63 -12.12 19.38
N ASP A 7 -0.35 -11.66 20.16
CA ASP A 7 -1.58 -12.43 20.42
C ASP A 7 -2.75 -11.92 19.60
N LEU A 8 -3.01 -10.61 19.66
CA LEU A 8 -4.15 -10.00 18.98
C LEU A 8 -3.98 -10.07 17.46
N THR A 9 -2.83 -9.61 16.95
CA THR A 9 -2.55 -9.59 15.52
C THR A 9 -2.62 -10.99 14.90
N LYS A 10 -1.95 -11.98 15.51
CA LYS A 10 -1.97 -13.37 15.02
C LYS A 10 -3.38 -13.96 15.03
N SER A 11 -4.15 -13.72 16.10
CA SER A 11 -5.52 -14.21 16.18
C SER A 11 -6.41 -13.60 15.10
N VAL A 12 -6.26 -12.29 14.85
CA VAL A 12 -7.05 -11.58 13.84
C VAL A 12 -6.66 -12.04 12.43
N MET A 13 -5.37 -12.17 12.14
CA MET A 13 -4.89 -12.61 10.82
C MET A 13 -5.32 -14.04 10.49
N ARG A 14 -5.22 -14.98 11.44
CA ARG A 14 -5.72 -16.35 11.20
C ARG A 14 -7.22 -16.37 10.86
N ASN A 15 -8.03 -15.63 11.62
CA ASN A 15 -9.46 -15.54 11.34
C ASN A 15 -9.78 -14.90 9.99
N TYR A 16 -8.94 -13.96 9.55
CA TYR A 16 -9.05 -13.35 8.23
C TYR A 16 -8.68 -14.36 7.13
N GLU A 17 -7.53 -15.02 7.25
CA GLU A 17 -7.04 -16.05 6.31
C GLU A 17 -8.06 -17.20 6.17
N ASP A 18 -8.60 -17.70 7.27
CA ASP A 18 -9.62 -18.76 7.26
C ASP A 18 -10.88 -18.32 6.50
N ARG A 19 -11.34 -17.08 6.70
CA ARG A 19 -12.51 -16.55 5.97
C ARG A 19 -12.22 -16.31 4.49
N VAL A 20 -11.07 -15.75 4.16
CA VAL A 20 -10.66 -15.55 2.76
C VAL A 20 -10.57 -16.90 2.05
N PHE A 21 -9.99 -17.91 2.71
CA PHE A 21 -9.92 -19.27 2.20
C PHE A 21 -11.32 -19.88 1.98
N ILE A 22 -12.21 -19.78 2.96
CA ILE A 22 -13.61 -20.25 2.83
C ILE A 22 -14.31 -19.53 1.68
N ASN A 23 -14.17 -18.21 1.55
CA ASN A 23 -14.79 -17.45 0.47
C ASN A 23 -14.25 -17.86 -0.90
N LYS A 24 -12.95 -18.11 -1.03
CA LYS A 24 -12.33 -18.68 -2.24
C LYS A 24 -12.94 -20.03 -2.60
N CYS A 25 -13.06 -20.94 -1.62
CA CYS A 25 -13.53 -22.30 -1.84
C CYS A 25 -15.03 -22.39 -2.13
N ILE A 26 -15.87 -21.63 -1.41
CA ILE A 26 -17.34 -21.73 -1.50
C ILE A 26 -17.88 -20.92 -2.67
N PHE A 27 -17.43 -19.68 -2.84
CA PHE A 27 -18.01 -18.76 -3.82
C PHE A 27 -17.26 -18.74 -5.15
N GLY A 28 -16.15 -19.50 -5.27
CA GLY A 28 -15.32 -19.49 -6.48
C GLY A 28 -14.81 -18.09 -6.82
N ILE A 29 -14.72 -17.19 -5.83
CA ILE A 29 -14.19 -15.85 -6.00
C ILE A 29 -12.69 -16.01 -6.22
N SER A 30 -12.31 -16.16 -7.49
CA SER A 30 -10.92 -16.27 -7.93
C SER A 30 -10.13 -14.97 -7.75
N LYS A 31 -10.83 -13.85 -7.55
CA LYS A 31 -10.28 -12.52 -7.27
C LYS A 31 -10.52 -12.11 -5.81
N SER A 32 -10.05 -12.90 -4.85
CA SER A 32 -9.47 -12.20 -3.69
C SER A 32 -8.30 -11.42 -4.28
N PHE A 33 -8.31 -10.12 -4.12
CA PHE A 33 -7.40 -9.12 -4.67
C PHE A 33 -5.99 -9.65 -5.02
N ASP A 34 -5.40 -9.18 -6.13
CA ASP A 34 -4.09 -9.61 -6.69
C ASP A 34 -2.87 -9.32 -5.77
N PHE A 35 -3.08 -9.09 -4.47
CA PHE A 35 -2.03 -8.75 -3.52
C PHE A 35 -2.22 -9.48 -2.19
N ASP A 36 -1.11 -9.95 -1.62
CA ASP A 36 -1.03 -10.51 -0.29
C ASP A 36 -1.02 -9.38 0.75
N ILE A 37 -1.77 -9.55 1.85
CA ILE A 37 -1.90 -8.54 2.92
C ILE A 37 -1.38 -9.13 4.22
N ASP A 38 -0.48 -8.40 4.90
CA ASP A 38 -0.13 -8.62 6.31
C ASP A 38 -0.62 -7.42 7.14
N VAL A 39 -1.49 -7.65 8.13
CA VAL A 39 -2.07 -6.58 8.97
C VAL A 39 -1.62 -6.71 10.41
N ARG A 40 -1.11 -5.61 10.97
CA ARG A 40 -0.84 -5.49 12.41
C ARG A 40 -1.92 -4.65 13.09
N VAL A 41 -2.55 -5.23 14.11
CA VAL A 41 -3.60 -4.55 14.88
C VAL A 41 -3.03 -4.09 16.22
N ILE A 42 -3.00 -2.78 16.42
CA ILE A 42 -2.49 -2.16 17.65
C ILE A 42 -3.59 -1.45 18.43
N THR A 43 -3.47 -1.47 19.77
CA THR A 43 -4.40 -0.73 20.64
C THR A 43 -3.87 0.67 20.91
N SER A 44 -4.66 1.69 20.60
CA SER A 44 -4.19 3.08 20.60
C SER A 44 -3.78 3.65 21.96
N VAL A 45 -4.17 3.00 23.06
CA VAL A 45 -3.77 3.37 24.43
C VAL A 45 -2.33 2.92 24.73
N ASN A 46 -1.88 1.86 24.06
CA ASN A 46 -0.61 1.21 24.36
C ASN A 46 0.52 1.63 23.42
N TRP A 47 0.26 2.47 22.43
CA TRP A 47 1.21 2.83 21.38
C TRP A 47 1.27 4.35 21.20
N PRO A 48 2.47 4.94 21.07
CA PRO A 48 2.64 6.36 20.78
C PRO A 48 2.30 6.62 19.30
N ILE A 49 1.02 6.88 19.02
CA ILE A 49 0.53 7.11 17.67
C ILE A 49 0.18 8.58 17.52
N ASP A 50 0.85 9.25 16.59
CA ASP A 50 0.39 10.53 16.07
C ASP A 50 -0.81 10.31 15.15
N ARG A 51 -1.96 10.86 15.54
CA ARG A 51 -3.25 10.71 14.84
C ARG A 51 -3.54 11.87 13.88
N GLU A 52 -2.73 12.92 13.92
CA GLU A 52 -2.93 14.12 13.11
C GLU A 52 -2.36 13.97 11.69
N LEU A 53 -1.48 12.98 11.51
CA LEU A 53 -0.78 12.69 10.27
C LEU A 53 -1.71 12.07 9.21
N LYS A 54 -2.56 12.90 8.59
CA LYS A 54 -3.51 12.49 7.54
C LYS A 54 -2.83 12.44 6.18
N HIS A 55 -2.88 11.28 5.54
CA HIS A 55 -2.26 11.03 4.24
C HIS A 55 -3.26 10.33 3.33
N GLU A 56 -3.27 10.73 2.06
CA GLU A 56 -4.02 9.99 1.06
C GLU A 56 -3.20 8.79 0.63
N ILE A 57 -3.80 7.61 0.80
CA ILE A 57 -3.27 6.36 0.31
C ILE A 57 -3.86 6.06 -1.07
N PRO A 58 -3.16 5.31 -1.92
CA PRO A 58 -3.69 4.98 -3.24
C PRO A 58 -4.95 4.12 -3.11
N SER A 59 -5.77 4.13 -4.16
CA SER A 59 -7.08 3.47 -4.17
C SER A 59 -7.01 1.98 -3.80
N PHE A 60 -5.97 1.27 -4.26
CA PHE A 60 -5.79 -0.16 -3.96
C PHE A 60 -5.63 -0.41 -2.45
N GLY A 61 -4.81 0.40 -1.76
CA GLY A 61 -4.60 0.28 -0.32
C GLY A 61 -5.86 0.58 0.48
N LEU A 62 -6.69 1.50 -0.02
CA LEU A 62 -7.96 1.85 0.62
C LEU A 62 -8.99 0.73 0.45
N CYS A 63 -9.03 0.10 -0.73
CA CYS A 63 -9.84 -1.09 -0.98
C CYS A 63 -9.46 -2.23 -0.02
N ALA A 64 -8.17 -2.55 0.06
CA ALA A 64 -7.62 -3.57 0.98
C ALA A 64 -8.05 -3.33 2.43
N PHE A 65 -7.88 -2.09 2.91
CA PHE A 65 -8.25 -1.72 4.27
C PHE A 65 -9.75 -1.82 4.52
N ASN A 66 -10.59 -1.36 3.60
CA ASN A 66 -12.05 -1.39 3.76
C ASN A 66 -12.60 -2.81 3.77
N GLU A 67 -12.04 -3.72 2.98
CA GLU A 67 -12.39 -5.13 3.01
C GLU A 67 -12.01 -5.76 4.35
N PHE A 68 -10.75 -5.64 4.75
CA PHE A 68 -10.27 -6.16 6.03
C PHE A 68 -11.13 -5.63 7.17
N LYS A 69 -11.44 -4.33 7.16
CA LYS A 69 -12.30 -3.68 8.15
C LYS A 69 -13.71 -4.26 8.18
N THR A 70 -14.29 -4.59 7.04
CA THR A 70 -15.61 -5.21 6.95
C THR A 70 -15.59 -6.59 7.62
N LEU A 71 -14.64 -7.43 7.24
CA LEU A 71 -14.46 -8.76 7.82
C LEU A 71 -14.15 -8.72 9.32
N TYR A 72 -13.32 -7.77 9.75
CA TYR A 72 -12.99 -7.55 11.15
C TYR A 72 -14.23 -7.19 11.99
N ASN A 73 -15.11 -6.34 11.44
CA ASN A 73 -16.32 -5.93 12.13
C ASN A 73 -17.36 -7.06 12.21
N GLU A 74 -17.49 -7.87 11.16
CA GLU A 74 -18.41 -9.02 11.13
C GLU A 74 -18.02 -10.14 12.10
N ASN A 75 -16.71 -10.34 12.32
CA ASN A 75 -16.21 -11.41 13.19
C ASN A 75 -16.40 -11.15 14.69
N ARG A 76 -16.64 -9.90 15.11
CA ARG A 76 -16.81 -9.58 16.53
C ARG A 76 -18.28 -9.70 16.95
N GLN A 77 -18.58 -10.77 17.69
CA GLN A 77 -19.85 -10.95 18.41
C GLN A 77 -20.03 -9.98 19.59
N ASP A 78 -18.96 -9.33 20.05
CA ASP A 78 -19.01 -8.39 21.17
C ASP A 78 -19.51 -7.00 20.75
N ASN A 79 -20.56 -6.53 21.42
CA ASN A 79 -21.21 -5.22 21.27
C ASN A 79 -20.31 -3.97 21.43
N ALA A 80 -19.00 -4.14 21.61
CA ALA A 80 -18.03 -3.06 21.64
C ALA A 80 -17.60 -2.68 20.21
N LYS A 81 -18.22 -1.62 19.66
CA LYS A 81 -17.87 -1.00 18.36
C LYS A 81 -16.45 -0.41 18.38
N LYS A 82 -15.41 -1.25 18.34
CA LYS A 82 -14.03 -0.81 18.18
C LYS A 82 -13.83 -0.31 16.75
N LYS A 83 -13.46 0.95 16.59
CA LYS A 83 -13.21 1.56 15.28
C LYS A 83 -11.76 1.28 14.85
N LEU A 84 -11.60 0.60 13.71
CA LEU A 84 -10.30 0.50 13.06
C LEU A 84 -9.96 1.82 12.36
N MET A 85 -8.68 2.19 12.48
CA MET A 85 -8.06 3.34 11.82
C MET A 85 -6.80 2.84 11.15
N LEU A 86 -6.64 3.13 9.86
CA LEU A 86 -5.42 2.83 9.14
C LEU A 86 -4.34 3.85 9.52
N LEU A 87 -3.10 3.38 9.64
CA LEU A 87 -1.93 4.20 9.96
C LEU A 87 -0.89 4.07 8.84
N PRO A 88 -0.98 4.87 7.77
CA PRO A 88 -0.08 4.80 6.62
C PRO A 88 1.39 4.97 6.99
N GLN A 89 1.69 5.67 8.10
CA GLN A 89 3.08 5.90 8.54
C GLN A 89 3.85 4.63 8.92
N PHE A 90 3.15 3.51 9.17
CA PHE A 90 3.76 2.24 9.56
C PHE A 90 3.65 1.16 8.48
N GLY A 91 3.11 1.50 7.30
CA GLY A 91 2.90 0.54 6.23
C GLY A 91 4.11 0.41 5.30
N THR A 92 4.33 -0.81 4.83
CA THR A 92 5.25 -1.14 3.73
C THR A 92 4.53 -1.97 2.69
N VAL A 93 5.08 -2.01 1.49
CA VAL A 93 4.55 -2.80 0.38
C VAL A 93 5.71 -3.29 -0.48
N GLU A 94 5.59 -4.53 -0.97
CA GLU A 94 6.47 -5.08 -1.99
C GLU A 94 5.86 -4.81 -3.38
N LEU A 95 6.64 -4.21 -4.27
CA LEU A 95 6.22 -3.84 -5.61
C LEU A 95 7.10 -4.51 -6.66
N GLU A 96 6.47 -4.91 -7.76
CA GLU A 96 7.17 -5.33 -8.98
C GLU A 96 7.19 -4.15 -9.95
N ALA A 97 8.38 -3.56 -10.13
CA ALA A 97 8.59 -2.43 -11.02
C ALA A 97 9.09 -2.91 -12.39
N HIS A 98 8.33 -2.59 -13.43
CA HIS A 98 8.63 -2.95 -14.82
C HIS A 98 9.20 -1.76 -15.58
N PHE A 99 10.46 -1.86 -15.99
CA PHE A 99 11.15 -0.82 -16.73
C PHE A 99 11.37 -1.25 -18.18
N PHE A 100 11.14 -0.31 -19.10
CA PHE A 100 11.35 -0.51 -20.52
C PHE A 100 12.41 0.47 -21.04
N GLY A 101 13.48 -0.05 -21.65
CA GLY A 101 14.51 0.76 -22.29
C GLY A 101 15.80 0.90 -21.48
N LYS A 102 16.77 1.63 -22.05
CA LYS A 102 18.11 1.82 -21.46
C LYS A 102 18.01 2.77 -20.27
N PRO A 103 18.63 2.46 -19.11
CA PRO A 103 18.62 3.36 -17.98
C PRO A 103 19.43 4.64 -18.29
N SER A 104 18.96 5.79 -17.82
CA SER A 104 19.48 7.10 -18.23
C SER A 104 20.79 7.52 -17.57
N TRP A 105 21.60 6.58 -17.05
CA TRP A 105 22.85 6.91 -16.34
C TRP A 105 23.86 7.67 -17.20
N ASP A 106 23.68 7.71 -18.53
CA ASP A 106 24.64 8.29 -19.50
C ASP A 106 24.05 9.38 -20.43
N ILE A 107 22.84 9.91 -20.20
CA ILE A 107 22.23 10.87 -21.15
C ILE A 107 22.43 12.30 -20.63
N PRO A 108 23.31 13.14 -21.24
CA PRO A 108 23.29 14.57 -20.98
C PRO A 108 21.93 15.13 -21.38
N PHE A 109 21.37 16.02 -20.56
CA PHE A 109 20.13 16.75 -20.84
C PHE A 109 20.30 17.64 -22.07
N ASP A 110 20.28 17.06 -23.27
CA ASP A 110 20.22 17.79 -24.52
C ASP A 110 18.99 17.37 -25.31
N ASN A 111 18.33 18.38 -25.87
CA ASN A 111 16.96 18.39 -26.42
C ASN A 111 16.81 17.61 -27.74
N GLU A 112 17.34 16.40 -27.85
CA GLU A 112 17.21 15.59 -29.06
C GLU A 112 16.15 14.49 -28.88
N LEU A 113 15.14 14.51 -29.75
CA LEU A 113 14.09 13.50 -29.85
C LEU A 113 14.73 12.11 -30.06
N PRO A 114 14.33 11.07 -29.31
CA PRO A 114 15.04 9.81 -29.34
C PRO A 114 14.87 9.10 -30.69
N ILE A 115 16.01 8.73 -31.28
CA ILE A 115 16.12 7.98 -32.53
C ILE A 115 15.43 6.62 -32.38
N ASN A 116 14.46 6.36 -33.26
CA ASN A 116 13.76 5.10 -33.41
C ASN A 116 14.74 3.98 -33.77
N HIS A 117 15.18 3.17 -32.79
CA HIS A 117 15.57 1.74 -32.87
C HIS A 117 16.44 1.32 -31.67
N ILE A 118 16.05 1.70 -30.45
CA ILE A 118 16.73 1.23 -29.24
C ILE A 118 16.10 -0.11 -28.83
N ASN A 119 16.92 -1.17 -28.78
CA ASN A 119 16.54 -2.46 -28.20
C ASN A 119 15.91 -2.21 -26.81
N ARG A 120 14.60 -2.40 -26.70
CA ARG A 120 13.86 -2.20 -25.45
C ARG A 120 14.23 -3.33 -24.50
N VAL A 121 15.26 -3.11 -23.68
CA VAL A 121 15.61 -4.04 -22.60
C VAL A 121 14.50 -3.97 -21.56
N TYR A 122 13.75 -5.06 -21.42
CA TYR A 122 12.81 -5.25 -20.32
C TYR A 122 13.60 -5.56 -19.05
N ARG A 123 13.29 -4.85 -17.97
CA ARG A 123 13.90 -5.06 -16.65
C ARG A 123 12.83 -5.06 -15.60
N GLU A 124 12.90 -6.04 -14.71
CA GLU A 124 11.99 -6.21 -13.60
C GLU A 124 12.79 -6.05 -12.30
N LEU A 125 12.24 -5.32 -11.34
CA LEU A 125 12.83 -5.12 -10.03
C LEU A 125 11.78 -5.25 -8.94
N LYS A 126 12.08 -6.04 -7.92
CA LYS A 126 11.28 -6.11 -6.70
C LYS A 126 11.76 -5.04 -5.72
N LEU A 127 10.84 -4.23 -5.23
CA LEU A 127 11.12 -3.10 -4.35
C LEU A 127 10.25 -3.20 -3.10
N GLU A 128 10.87 -3.19 -1.93
CA GLU A 128 10.16 -2.93 -0.69
C GLU A 128 10.16 -1.43 -0.43
N VAL A 129 8.97 -0.83 -0.36
CA VAL A 129 8.80 0.60 -0.19
C VAL A 129 7.82 0.91 0.92
N THR A 130 7.96 2.08 1.52
CA THR A 130 6.97 2.62 2.46
C THR A 130 5.67 2.97 1.75
N THR A 131 4.57 3.08 2.50
CA THR A 131 3.29 3.56 1.93
C THR A 131 3.43 4.93 1.26
N TYR A 132 4.29 5.83 1.78
CA TYR A 132 4.54 7.13 1.16
C TYR A 132 5.23 7.03 -0.19
N GLN A 133 6.28 6.21 -0.27
CA GLN A 133 6.98 5.96 -1.53
C GLN A 133 6.05 5.31 -2.54
N MET A 134 5.16 4.41 -2.11
CA MET A 134 4.15 3.83 -2.98
C MET A 134 3.19 4.89 -3.54
N CYS A 135 2.70 5.84 -2.72
CA CYS A 135 1.85 6.93 -3.21
C CYS A 135 2.51 7.71 -4.35
N VAL A 136 3.82 7.95 -4.23
CA VAL A 136 4.58 8.65 -5.26
C VAL A 136 4.75 7.80 -6.51
N LEU A 137 5.12 6.52 -6.36
CA LEU A 137 5.36 5.62 -7.49
C LEU A 137 4.09 5.34 -8.30
N ASP A 138 2.96 5.15 -7.62
CA ASP A 138 1.65 4.98 -8.29
C ASP A 138 1.30 6.20 -9.16
N PHE A 139 1.69 7.40 -8.70
CA PHE A 139 1.47 8.62 -9.45
C PHE A 139 2.37 8.73 -10.70
N VAL A 140 3.61 8.26 -10.61
CA VAL A 140 4.55 8.19 -11.75
C VAL A 140 4.04 7.23 -12.83
N ASN A 141 3.28 6.19 -12.48
CA ASN A 141 2.69 5.29 -13.47
C ASN A 141 1.62 5.96 -14.34
N THR A 142 0.96 7.01 -13.83
CA THR A 142 -0.14 7.70 -14.53
C THR A 142 0.29 8.98 -15.24
N ASN A 143 1.45 9.55 -14.89
CA ASN A 143 1.91 10.83 -15.41
C ASN A 143 3.32 10.75 -15.98
N ILE A 144 3.51 11.30 -17.18
CA ILE A 144 4.80 11.31 -17.89
C ILE A 144 5.77 12.33 -17.26
N THR A 145 5.24 13.44 -16.74
CA THR A 145 5.99 14.50 -16.09
C THR A 145 5.22 14.97 -14.86
N ILE A 146 5.89 15.08 -13.72
CA ILE A 146 5.29 15.46 -12.45
C ILE A 146 6.13 16.57 -11.83
N THR A 147 5.50 17.66 -11.42
CA THR A 147 6.16 18.68 -10.61
C THR A 147 6.05 18.35 -9.13
N PHE A 148 6.94 18.94 -8.31
CA PHE A 148 6.87 18.78 -6.86
C PHE A 148 5.55 19.29 -6.28
N GLU A 149 5.00 20.37 -6.83
CA GLU A 149 3.74 20.97 -6.37
C GLU A 149 2.54 20.04 -6.66
N ASP A 150 2.51 19.40 -7.82
CA ASP A 150 1.48 18.40 -8.17
C ASP A 150 1.53 17.22 -7.18
N LEU A 151 2.73 16.72 -6.90
CA LEU A 151 2.94 15.60 -5.99
C LEU A 151 2.49 15.94 -4.57
N LEU A 152 2.79 17.14 -4.09
CA LEU A 152 2.40 17.60 -2.75
C LEU A 152 0.88 17.78 -2.64
N ASN A 153 0.24 18.36 -3.65
CA ASN A 153 -1.21 18.56 -3.68
C ASN A 153 -1.98 17.24 -3.67
N ILE A 154 -1.46 16.22 -4.35
CA ILE A 154 -2.14 14.94 -4.54
C ILE A 154 -1.89 13.99 -3.37
N THR A 155 -0.62 13.80 -3.00
CA THR A 155 -0.29 12.86 -1.91
C THR A 155 -0.68 13.40 -0.54
N LYS A 156 -0.78 14.74 -0.42
CA LYS A 156 -0.99 15.45 0.85
C LYS A 156 -0.01 15.01 1.93
N ILE A 157 1.19 14.57 1.52
CA ILE A 157 2.29 14.29 2.43
C ILE A 157 2.77 15.66 2.93
N TRP A 158 2.23 16.08 4.07
CA TRP A 158 2.56 17.36 4.68
C TRP A 158 4.00 17.33 5.23
N HIS A 159 4.79 18.33 4.85
CA HIS A 159 6.06 18.64 5.51
C HIS A 159 5.81 19.79 6.49
N ASN A 160 5.58 19.48 7.76
CA ASN A 160 5.69 20.51 8.80
C ASN A 160 7.17 20.92 8.88
N ARG A 161 7.43 22.23 8.77
CA ARG A 161 8.63 22.89 9.30
C ARG A 161 8.24 23.58 10.60
#